data_AF-A0A9Q8UR77-F1
#
_entry.id   AF-A0A9Q8UR77-F1
#
_cell.length_a   1.000
_cell.length_b   1.000
_cell.length_c   1.000
_cell.angle_alpha   90.00
_cell.angle_beta   90.00
_cell.angle_gamma   90.00
#
_symmetry.space_group_name_H-M   'P 1'
#
loop_
_entity.id
_entity.type
_entity.pdbx_description
1 polymer ?
#
loop_
_entity_poly.entity_id
_entity_poly.type
_entity_poly.pdbx_seq_one_letter_code
_entity_poly.pdbx_strand_id
1 'polypeptide(L)'
;MSPVVEDGVVTWRVPLGEGAVPHVALEDYEVYVRWLFDHQEEANGLDLEAAIEHVHYHDLAAAFAKVTGKPAQYTDTSLEEYWTSGPLAQGGAGGAPAGYTADSKDSATMTIKENFTGFWNLWKHSGGNKGVVKRDYALLDKMHPERIKSAEDWFRREDQRGREAGLGGGRGSYQYGCK
;
A
#
# COMPACT_ATOMS: atom_id res chain seq x y z
N MET A 1 3.99 -0.28 5.08
CA MET A 1 4.92 0.85 5.30
C MET A 1 4.15 1.98 5.92
N SER A 2 4.41 2.23 7.19
CA SER A 2 3.72 3.28 7.92
C SER A 2 4.45 4.60 7.72
N PRO A 3 3.74 5.72 7.50
CA PRO A 3 4.36 7.02 7.53
C PRO A 3 4.90 7.30 8.94
N VAL A 4 5.86 8.20 9.03
CA VAL A 4 6.38 8.73 10.28
C VAL A 4 5.97 10.19 10.43
N VAL A 5 5.87 10.69 11.66
CA VAL A 5 5.63 12.11 11.91
C VAL A 5 6.98 12.80 12.07
N GLU A 6 7.31 13.70 11.15
CA GLU A 6 8.53 14.50 11.12
C GLU A 6 8.12 15.97 11.29
N ASP A 7 8.53 16.62 12.38
CA ASP A 7 8.21 18.04 12.67
C ASP A 7 6.71 18.39 12.56
N GLY A 8 5.84 17.44 12.93
CA GLY A 8 4.38 17.60 12.87
C GLY A 8 3.75 17.32 11.50
N VAL A 9 4.55 16.89 10.51
CA VAL A 9 4.10 16.49 9.17
C VAL A 9 4.11 14.96 9.07
N VAL A 10 3.02 14.38 8.56
CA VAL A 10 2.95 12.94 8.25
C VAL A 10 3.72 12.69 6.95
N THR A 11 4.88 12.05 7.03
CA THR A 11 5.78 11.82 5.89
C THR A 11 5.81 10.36 5.48
N TRP A 12 5.49 10.10 4.21
CA TRP A 12 5.87 8.84 3.54
C TRP A 12 7.22 9.04 2.86
N ARG A 13 8.25 8.32 3.30
CA ARG A 13 9.62 8.41 2.78
C ARG A 13 10.03 7.09 2.12
N VAL A 14 9.88 6.99 0.81
CA VAL A 14 9.92 5.71 0.09
C VAL A 14 10.50 5.87 -1.33
N PRO A 15 11.24 4.87 -1.87
CA PRO A 15 11.91 4.97 -3.16
C PRO A 15 10.98 4.65 -4.34
N LEU A 16 9.92 5.45 -4.50
CA LEU A 16 8.86 5.22 -5.49
C LEU A 16 9.00 6.11 -6.74
N GLY A 17 9.64 7.28 -6.63
CA GLY A 17 9.62 8.31 -7.68
C GLY A 17 8.20 8.59 -8.18
N GLU A 18 8.05 8.67 -9.51
CA GLU A 18 6.75 8.82 -10.20
C GLU A 18 5.95 7.52 -10.32
N GLY A 19 6.39 6.45 -9.65
CA GLY A 19 5.69 5.17 -9.62
C GLY A 19 4.36 5.24 -8.86
N ALA A 20 3.67 4.11 -8.83
CA ALA A 20 2.41 4.00 -8.10
C ALA A 20 2.23 2.58 -7.54
N VAL A 21 1.54 2.49 -6.41
CA VAL A 21 1.24 1.22 -5.75
C VAL A 21 -0.26 0.93 -5.88
N PRO A 22 -0.66 -0.24 -6.42
CA PRO A 22 -2.06 -0.64 -6.46
C PRO A 22 -2.52 -1.11 -5.07
N HIS A 23 -2.87 -0.16 -4.21
CA HIS A 23 -3.39 -0.47 -2.88
C HIS A 23 -4.78 -1.13 -2.99
N VAL A 24 -5.12 -1.97 -2.01
CA VAL A 24 -6.43 -2.63 -1.92
C VAL A 24 -7.11 -2.25 -0.62
N ALA A 25 -8.42 -2.01 -0.69
CA ALA A 25 -9.26 -1.91 0.49
C ALA A 25 -9.73 -3.32 0.88
N LEU A 26 -9.40 -3.76 2.10
CA LEU A 26 -9.78 -5.10 2.56
C LEU A 26 -11.31 -5.30 2.62
N GLU A 27 -12.06 -4.22 2.84
CA GLU A 27 -13.53 -4.22 2.88
C GLU A 27 -14.16 -4.51 1.52
N ASP A 28 -13.48 -4.22 0.41
CA ASP A 28 -13.97 -4.59 -0.93
C ASP A 28 -13.64 -6.05 -1.28
N TYR A 29 -12.71 -6.68 -0.55
CA TYR A 29 -12.19 -8.01 -0.90
C TYR A 29 -13.24 -9.11 -0.79
N GLU A 30 -14.12 -9.01 0.21
CA GLU A 30 -15.23 -9.94 0.40
C GLU A 30 -16.18 -10.00 -0.80
N VAL A 31 -16.42 -8.85 -1.45
CA VAL A 31 -17.29 -8.76 -2.64
C VAL A 31 -16.67 -9.49 -3.82
N TYR A 32 -15.37 -9.28 -4.06
CA TYR A 32 -14.65 -9.98 -5.14
C TYR A 32 -14.59 -11.48 -4.90
N VAL A 33 -14.25 -11.90 -3.67
CA VAL A 33 -14.20 -13.34 -3.33
C VAL A 33 -15.57 -13.98 -3.52
N ARG A 34 -16.65 -13.32 -3.07
CA ARG A 34 -18.00 -13.81 -3.27
C ARG A 34 -18.36 -13.90 -4.75
N TRP A 35 -18.00 -12.88 -5.54
CA TRP A 35 -18.25 -12.84 -6.98
C TRP A 35 -17.63 -14.04 -7.69
N LEU A 36 -16.37 -14.39 -7.37
CA LEU A 36 -15.68 -15.55 -7.94
C LEU A 36 -16.44 -16.87 -7.70
N PHE A 37 -17.03 -17.05 -6.51
CA PHE A 37 -17.79 -18.26 -6.20
C PHE A 37 -19.18 -18.30 -6.85
N ASP A 38 -19.80 -17.15 -7.06
CA ASP A 38 -21.12 -17.05 -7.69
C ASP A 38 -21.06 -17.10 -9.23
N HIS A 39 -19.91 -16.77 -9.83
CA HIS A 39 -19.72 -16.70 -11.28
C HIS A 39 -18.67 -17.70 -11.77
N GLN A 40 -18.77 -18.96 -11.33
CA GLN A 40 -17.73 -19.98 -11.57
C GLN A 40 -17.35 -20.16 -13.05
N GLU A 41 -18.31 -20.04 -13.97
CA GLU A 41 -18.03 -20.13 -15.41
C GLU A 41 -17.14 -18.97 -15.91
N GLU A 42 -17.38 -17.74 -15.43
CA GLU A 42 -16.57 -16.56 -15.77
C GLU A 42 -15.25 -16.53 -14.98
N ALA A 43 -15.26 -17.02 -13.74
CA ALA A 43 -14.14 -16.95 -12.81
C ALA A 43 -13.11 -18.07 -13.00
N ASN A 44 -13.45 -19.14 -13.70
CA ASN A 44 -12.55 -20.29 -13.85
C ASN A 44 -11.25 -19.89 -14.58
N GLY A 45 -10.12 -20.02 -13.88
CA GLY A 45 -8.80 -19.63 -14.38
C GLY A 45 -8.52 -18.12 -14.38
N LEU A 46 -9.42 -17.31 -13.81
CA LEU A 46 -9.22 -15.87 -13.67
C LEU A 46 -8.19 -15.57 -12.58
N ASP A 47 -7.12 -14.86 -12.95
CA ASP A 47 -6.21 -14.22 -12.00
C ASP A 47 -6.75 -12.83 -11.66
N LEU A 48 -7.58 -12.75 -10.61
CA LEU A 48 -8.24 -11.50 -10.23
C LEU A 48 -7.33 -10.64 -9.36
N GLU A 49 -6.82 -9.56 -9.94
CA GLU A 49 -5.97 -8.61 -9.25
C GLU A 49 -6.77 -7.39 -8.75
N ALA A 50 -7.16 -7.40 -7.48
CA ALA A 50 -7.94 -6.32 -6.87
C ALA A 50 -7.08 -5.11 -6.46
N ALA A 51 -7.59 -3.90 -6.68
CA ALA A 51 -7.01 -2.64 -6.23
C ALA A 51 -8.04 -1.50 -6.26
N ILE A 52 -7.83 -0.45 -5.47
CA ILE A 52 -8.64 0.78 -5.52
C ILE A 52 -8.23 1.64 -6.73
N GLU A 53 -6.94 1.86 -6.90
CA GLU A 53 -6.29 2.55 -8.02
C GLU A 53 -4.78 2.31 -7.94
N HIS A 54 -4.03 2.70 -8.98
CA HIS A 54 -2.58 2.83 -8.89
C HIS A 54 -2.27 4.15 -8.20
N VAL A 55 -2.06 4.10 -6.88
CA VAL A 55 -1.91 5.31 -6.06
C VAL A 55 -0.50 5.88 -6.20
N HIS A 56 -0.40 7.12 -6.70
CA HIS A 56 0.82 7.92 -6.59
C HIS A 56 0.92 8.48 -5.16
N TYR A 57 2.11 8.43 -4.55
CA TYR A 57 2.24 8.81 -3.14
C TYR A 57 2.12 10.31 -2.89
N HIS A 58 2.34 11.15 -3.91
CA HIS A 58 1.95 12.56 -3.86
C HIS A 58 0.43 12.72 -3.63
N ASP A 59 -0.38 11.96 -4.37
CA ASP A 59 -1.84 11.98 -4.25
C ASP A 59 -2.31 11.36 -2.94
N LEU A 60 -1.65 10.29 -2.48
CA LEU A 60 -1.88 9.69 -1.16
C LEU A 60 -1.71 10.74 -0.04
N ALA A 61 -0.59 11.47 -0.04
CA ALA A 61 -0.32 12.48 0.97
C ALA A 61 -1.31 13.66 0.90
N ALA A 62 -1.62 14.12 -0.32
CA ALA A 62 -2.60 15.19 -0.54
C ALA A 62 -4.01 14.79 -0.06
N ALA A 63 -4.44 13.56 -0.37
CA ALA A 63 -5.72 13.01 0.06
C ALA A 63 -5.81 12.89 1.57
N PHE A 64 -4.76 12.37 2.23
CA PHE A 64 -4.69 12.32 3.69
C PHE A 64 -4.81 13.71 4.30
N ALA A 65 -4.05 14.69 3.80
CA ALA A 65 -4.06 16.05 4.34
C ALA A 65 -5.41 16.72 4.17
N LYS A 66 -6.05 16.54 3.01
CA LYS A 66 -7.38 17.06 2.71
C LYS A 66 -8.46 16.49 3.63
N VAL A 67 -8.43 15.18 3.89
CA VAL A 67 -9.46 14.52 4.71
C VAL A 67 -9.26 14.78 6.20
N THR A 68 -8.03 14.69 6.68
CA THR A 68 -7.75 14.77 8.12
C THR A 68 -7.47 16.20 8.62
N GLY A 69 -7.16 17.12 7.71
CA GLY A 69 -6.68 18.47 8.04
C GLY A 69 -5.25 18.52 8.60
N LYS A 70 -4.53 17.39 8.60
CA LYS A 70 -3.16 17.30 9.11
C LYS A 70 -2.15 17.46 7.98
N PRO A 71 -1.06 18.22 8.16
CA PRO A 71 0.00 18.32 7.16
C PRO A 71 0.56 16.94 6.83
N ALA A 72 0.75 16.67 5.54
CA ALA A 72 1.33 15.41 5.09
C ALA A 72 2.06 15.58 3.76
N GLN A 73 3.06 14.74 3.54
CA GLN A 73 3.88 14.79 2.34
C GLN A 73 4.42 13.40 1.95
N TYR A 74 4.74 13.28 0.67
CA TYR A 74 5.59 12.22 0.14
C TYR A 74 6.98 12.78 -0.13
N THR A 75 8.02 12.07 0.30
CA THR A 75 9.40 12.34 -0.08
C THR A 75 9.97 11.14 -0.79
N ASP A 76 10.30 11.32 -2.08
CA ASP A 76 11.10 10.33 -2.78
C ASP A 76 12.50 10.27 -2.17
N THR A 77 12.96 9.05 -1.94
CA THR A 77 14.21 8.77 -1.26
C THR A 77 14.94 7.71 -2.06
N SER A 78 16.27 7.78 -2.14
CA SER A 78 17.02 6.74 -2.83
C SER A 78 16.88 5.39 -2.10
N LEU A 79 17.05 4.28 -2.82
CA LEU A 79 17.13 2.96 -2.18
C LEU A 79 18.25 2.90 -1.14
N GLU A 80 19.38 3.57 -1.39
CA GLU A 80 20.47 3.68 -0.42
C GLU A 80 20.00 4.34 0.88
N GLU A 81 19.45 5.54 0.80
CA GLU A 81 18.93 6.29 1.95
C GLU A 81 17.80 5.54 2.67
N TYR A 82 16.93 4.85 1.93
CA TYR A 82 15.86 4.01 2.50
C TYR A 82 16.43 2.93 3.43
N TRP A 83 17.57 2.35 3.06
CA TRP A 83 18.23 1.29 3.84
C TRP A 83 19.19 1.82 4.92
N THR A 84 19.69 3.05 4.82
CA THR A 84 20.63 3.62 5.80
C THR A 84 19.97 4.52 6.84
N SER A 85 18.88 5.19 6.48
CA SER A 85 18.21 6.21 7.33
C SER A 85 16.69 6.10 7.36
N GLY A 86 16.10 5.27 6.49
CA GLY A 86 14.65 5.09 6.40
C GLY A 86 14.04 4.23 7.51
N PRO A 87 12.71 4.02 7.48
CA PRO A 87 12.00 3.28 8.52
C PRO A 87 12.48 1.84 8.75
N LEU A 88 13.02 1.18 7.71
CA LEU A 88 13.59 -0.18 7.80
C LEU A 88 15.09 -0.20 8.09
N ALA A 89 15.74 0.96 8.19
CA ALA A 89 17.14 1.06 8.60
C ALA A 89 17.30 0.83 10.11
N GLN A 90 16.29 1.24 10.90
CA GLN A 90 16.32 1.10 12.36
C GLN A 90 16.31 -0.39 12.75
N GLY A 91 17.26 -0.80 13.60
CA GLY A 91 17.36 -2.17 14.11
C GLY A 91 18.06 -3.17 13.17
N GLY A 92 18.63 -2.73 12.04
CA GLY A 92 19.40 -3.60 11.16
C GLY A 92 18.57 -4.61 10.37
N ALA A 93 17.25 -4.38 10.25
CA ALA A 93 16.32 -5.32 9.62
C ALA A 93 16.71 -5.69 8.19
N GLY A 94 17.34 -4.79 7.43
CA GLY A 94 17.73 -5.03 6.04
C GLY A 94 18.58 -6.29 5.82
N GLY A 95 19.44 -6.67 6.77
CA GLY A 95 20.28 -7.87 6.67
C GLY A 95 19.63 -9.16 7.16
N ALA A 96 18.45 -9.08 7.79
CA ALA A 96 17.74 -10.26 8.26
C ALA A 96 17.11 -11.04 7.09
N PRO A 97 16.89 -12.36 7.23
CA PRO A 97 16.12 -13.12 6.26
C PRO A 97 14.71 -12.55 6.08
N ALA A 98 14.24 -12.49 4.83
CA ALA A 98 12.90 -12.00 4.54
C ALA A 98 11.79 -12.94 5.05
N GLY A 99 12.07 -14.25 5.10
CA GLY A 99 11.18 -15.25 5.68
C GLY A 99 11.54 -15.53 7.13
N TYR A 100 10.56 -15.49 8.02
CA TYR A 100 10.78 -15.73 9.46
C TYR A 100 11.35 -17.13 9.76
N THR A 101 11.08 -18.12 8.91
CA THR A 101 11.59 -19.50 9.03
C THR A 101 12.79 -19.81 8.14
N ALA A 102 13.35 -18.81 7.44
CA ALA A 102 14.46 -19.03 6.52
C ALA A 102 15.80 -19.20 7.26
N ASP A 103 16.61 -20.16 6.83
CA ASP A 103 17.96 -20.34 7.37
C ASP A 103 18.88 -19.23 6.82
N SER A 104 19.41 -18.39 7.71
CA SER A 104 20.32 -17.31 7.33
C SER A 104 21.64 -17.81 6.72
N LYS A 105 21.95 -19.11 6.82
CA LYS A 105 23.17 -19.72 6.26
C LYS A 105 22.96 -20.33 4.87
N ASP A 106 21.71 -20.47 4.42
CA ASP A 106 21.42 -20.93 3.06
C ASP A 106 21.79 -19.82 2.07
N SER A 107 22.55 -20.15 1.03
CA SER A 107 22.96 -19.19 0.00
C SER A 107 21.79 -18.71 -0.87
N ALA A 108 20.66 -19.41 -0.87
CA ALA A 108 19.43 -18.99 -1.53
C ALA A 108 18.55 -18.06 -0.66
N THR A 109 18.91 -17.84 0.61
CA THR A 109 18.13 -16.97 1.50
C THR A 109 18.24 -15.51 1.08
N MET A 110 17.09 -14.96 0.67
CA MET A 110 16.94 -13.55 0.36
C MET A 110 16.76 -12.73 1.64
N THR A 111 17.51 -11.64 1.76
CA THR A 111 17.39 -10.67 2.83
C THR A 111 16.16 -9.77 2.66
N ILE A 112 15.71 -9.13 3.75
CA ILE A 112 14.67 -8.09 3.69
C ILE A 112 15.08 -6.99 2.71
N LYS A 113 16.36 -6.59 2.71
CA LYS A 113 16.89 -5.58 1.79
C LYS A 113 16.69 -5.98 0.33
N GLU A 114 17.08 -7.19 -0.05
CA GLU A 114 16.96 -7.67 -1.42
C GLU A 114 15.49 -7.79 -1.85
N ASN A 115 14.64 -8.37 -0.99
CA ASN A 115 13.21 -8.52 -1.28
C ASN A 115 12.52 -7.18 -1.50
N PHE A 116 12.67 -6.25 -0.55
CA PHE A 116 11.99 -4.95 -0.65
C PHE A 116 12.64 -4.02 -1.68
N THR A 117 13.92 -4.22 -2.03
CA THR A 117 14.52 -3.53 -3.19
C THR A 117 13.83 -3.96 -4.49
N GLY A 118 13.57 -5.26 -4.66
CA GLY A 118 12.77 -5.77 -5.77
C GLY A 118 11.34 -5.23 -5.76
N PHE A 119 10.69 -5.26 -4.60
CA PHE A 119 9.35 -4.70 -4.38
C PHE A 119 9.26 -3.23 -4.82
N TRP A 120 10.19 -2.38 -4.39
CA TRP A 120 10.19 -0.96 -4.75
C TRP A 120 10.39 -0.72 -6.24
N ASN A 121 11.33 -1.45 -6.87
CA ASN A 121 11.56 -1.33 -8.30
C ASN A 121 10.33 -1.76 -9.11
N LEU A 122 9.59 -2.77 -8.66
CA LEU A 122 8.34 -3.20 -9.30
C LEU A 122 7.33 -2.03 -9.37
N TRP A 123 7.07 -1.37 -8.24
CA TRP A 123 6.08 -0.29 -8.16
C TRP A 123 6.54 1.01 -8.80
N LYS A 124 7.84 1.32 -8.67
CA LYS A 124 8.49 2.47 -9.32
C LYS A 124 8.25 2.49 -10.83
N HIS A 125 8.16 1.31 -11.45
CA HIS A 125 7.93 1.15 -12.88
C HIS A 125 6.50 0.75 -13.25
N SER A 126 5.54 0.89 -12.33
CA SER A 126 4.13 0.50 -12.54
C SER A 126 3.13 1.67 -12.50
N GLY A 127 3.62 2.91 -12.49
CA GLY A 127 2.79 4.13 -12.48
C GLY A 127 1.77 4.20 -13.62
N GLY A 128 0.55 4.68 -13.32
CA GLY A 128 -0.50 4.88 -14.31
C GLY A 128 -1.02 3.60 -14.98
N ASN A 129 -1.02 2.47 -14.26
CA ASN A 129 -1.46 1.17 -14.78
C ASN A 129 -0.66 0.70 -16.01
N LYS A 130 0.64 1.02 -16.03
CA LYS A 130 1.60 0.64 -17.09
C LYS A 130 2.68 -0.26 -16.50
N GLY A 131 3.52 -0.83 -17.36
CA GLY A 131 4.64 -1.66 -16.92
C GLY A 131 4.23 -3.10 -16.55
N VAL A 132 4.92 -3.66 -15.55
CA VAL A 132 4.79 -5.08 -15.16
C VAL A 132 3.50 -5.33 -14.40
N VAL A 133 3.06 -4.36 -13.58
CA VAL A 133 1.86 -4.53 -12.76
C VAL A 133 0.72 -3.70 -13.33
N LYS A 134 -0.30 -4.41 -13.84
CA LYS A 134 -1.52 -3.82 -14.37
C LYS A 134 -2.73 -4.29 -13.60
N ARG A 135 -3.86 -3.60 -13.73
CA ARG A 135 -5.14 -3.95 -13.10
C ARG A 135 -6.26 -3.71 -14.11
N ASP A 136 -7.22 -4.62 -14.16
CA ASP A 136 -8.43 -4.43 -14.96
C ASP A 136 -9.50 -3.72 -14.12
N TYR A 137 -9.37 -2.39 -14.03
CA TYR A 137 -10.32 -1.57 -13.27
C TYR A 137 -11.74 -1.61 -13.84
N ALA A 138 -11.91 -1.86 -15.13
CA ALA A 138 -13.24 -1.99 -15.73
C ALA A 138 -13.91 -3.28 -15.26
N LEU A 139 -13.16 -4.38 -15.16
CA LEU A 139 -13.63 -5.62 -14.57
C LEU A 139 -13.97 -5.45 -13.08
N LEU A 140 -13.09 -4.79 -12.30
CA LEU A 140 -13.37 -4.49 -10.90
C LEU A 140 -14.64 -3.65 -10.73
N ASP A 141 -14.84 -2.63 -11.56
CA ASP A 141 -16.05 -1.80 -11.58
C ASP A 141 -17.30 -2.59 -11.98
N LYS A 142 -17.18 -3.56 -12.89
CA LYS A 142 -18.28 -4.47 -13.25
C LYS A 142 -18.67 -5.37 -12.08
N MET A 143 -17.70 -5.92 -11.37
CA MET A 143 -17.93 -6.84 -10.25
C MET A 143 -18.44 -6.11 -9.00
N HIS A 144 -17.90 -4.93 -8.71
CA HIS A 144 -18.25 -4.12 -7.54
C HIS A 144 -18.34 -2.64 -7.91
N PRO A 145 -19.50 -2.18 -8.43
CA PRO A 145 -19.67 -0.79 -8.89
C PRO A 145 -19.42 0.26 -7.81
N GLU A 146 -19.70 -0.08 -6.55
CA GLU A 146 -19.61 0.79 -5.36
C GLU A 146 -18.27 0.66 -4.61
N ARG A 147 -17.28 -0.02 -5.23
CA ARG A 147 -15.94 -0.19 -4.65
C ARG A 147 -15.29 1.16 -4.34
N ILE A 148 -14.31 1.13 -3.46
CA ILE A 148 -13.43 2.26 -3.23
C ILE A 148 -12.55 2.43 -4.47
N LYS A 149 -12.58 3.63 -5.08
CA LYS A 149 -11.88 3.93 -6.33
C LYS A 149 -10.69 4.87 -6.17
N SER A 150 -10.50 5.46 -5.00
CA SER A 150 -9.40 6.37 -4.74
C SER A 150 -8.88 6.30 -3.31
N ALA A 151 -7.64 6.72 -3.10
CA ALA A 151 -7.07 6.91 -1.77
C ALA A 151 -7.86 7.93 -0.95
N GLU A 152 -8.40 8.98 -1.56
CA GLU A 152 -9.25 9.97 -0.87
C GLU A 152 -10.54 9.34 -0.35
N ASP A 153 -11.22 8.54 -1.17
CA ASP A 153 -12.45 7.85 -0.76
C ASP A 153 -12.16 6.89 0.40
N TRP A 154 -11.04 6.16 0.34
CA TRP A 154 -10.60 5.30 1.43
C TRP A 154 -10.38 6.10 2.72
N PHE A 155 -9.64 7.21 2.65
CA PHE A 155 -9.37 8.05 3.81
C PHE A 155 -10.63 8.65 4.41
N ARG A 156 -11.62 9.06 3.58
CA ARG A 156 -12.89 9.59 4.07
C ARG A 156 -13.65 8.55 4.89
N ARG A 157 -13.72 7.31 4.40
CA ARG A 157 -14.38 6.21 5.12
C ARG A 157 -13.68 5.89 6.43
N GLU A 158 -12.36 5.78 6.42
CA GLU A 158 -11.58 5.50 7.63
C GLU A 158 -11.61 6.64 8.65
N ASP A 159 -11.63 7.90 8.21
CA ASP A 159 -11.79 9.06 9.11
C ASP A 159 -13.18 9.07 9.76
N GLN A 160 -14.23 8.82 8.98
CA GLN A 160 -15.59 8.70 9.50
C GLN A 160 -15.68 7.56 10.53
N ARG A 161 -15.20 6.36 10.17
CA ARG A 161 -15.18 5.20 11.06
C ARG A 161 -14.40 5.47 12.35
N GLY A 162 -13.24 6.13 12.24
CA GLY A 162 -12.44 6.54 13.40
C GLY A 162 -13.17 7.52 14.33
N ARG A 163 -13.97 8.44 13.78
CA ARG A 163 -14.81 9.37 14.56
C ARG A 163 -15.95 8.64 15.25
N GLU A 164 -16.66 7.76 14.53
CA GLU A 164 -17.76 6.96 15.07
C GLU A 164 -17.30 6.03 16.20
N ALA A 165 -16.09 5.48 16.10
CA ALA A 165 -15.46 4.67 17.13
C ALA A 165 -14.88 5.49 18.31
N GLY A 166 -14.99 6.82 18.31
CA GLY A 166 -14.47 7.68 19.39
C GLY A 166 -12.94 7.84 19.41
N LEU A 167 -12.23 7.40 18.37
CA LEU A 167 -10.77 7.55 18.24
C LEU A 167 -10.37 8.97 17.78
N GLY A 168 -11.34 9.72 17.24
CA GLY A 168 -11.16 11.06 16.67
C GLY A 168 -10.68 11.04 15.22
N GLY A 169 -10.76 12.19 14.55
CA GLY A 169 -10.34 12.34 13.16
C GLY A 169 -8.84 12.11 12.96
N GLY A 170 -8.48 11.33 11.95
CA GLY A 170 -7.09 11.01 11.60
C GLY A 170 -6.32 10.22 12.66
N ARG A 171 -7.02 9.44 13.51
CA ARG A 171 -6.44 8.49 14.48
C ARG A 171 -6.89 7.04 14.28
N GLY A 172 -7.84 6.79 13.38
CA GLY A 172 -8.20 5.44 12.94
C GLY A 172 -7.07 4.82 12.11
N SER A 173 -6.69 3.58 12.43
CA SER A 173 -5.81 2.66 11.69
C SER A 173 -4.32 3.03 11.44
N TYR A 174 -3.88 4.30 11.41
CA TYR A 174 -2.47 4.62 11.10
C TYR A 174 -1.42 4.12 12.10
N GLN A 175 -1.83 3.83 13.34
CA GLN A 175 -0.96 3.28 14.40
C GLN A 175 -1.13 1.76 14.60
N TYR A 176 -2.10 1.12 13.96
CA TYR A 176 -2.32 -0.32 14.09
C TYR A 176 -1.65 -1.08 12.93
N GLY A 177 -0.36 -0.81 12.71
CA GLY A 177 0.49 -1.82 12.08
C GLY A 177 0.55 -3.03 13.02
N CYS A 178 0.32 -4.23 12.47
CA CYS A 178 0.40 -5.55 13.11
C CYS A 178 0.62 -5.54 14.63
N LYS A 179 -0.42 -5.88 15.39
CA LYS A 179 -0.18 -6.61 16.64
C LYS A 179 0.25 -8.02 16.31
#